data_AF-A0A0V0YRX8-F1
#
_entry.id   AF-A0A0V0YRX8-F1
#
_cell.length_a   1.000
_cell.length_b   1.000
_cell.length_c   1.000
_cell.angle_alpha   90.00
_cell.angle_beta   90.00
_cell.angle_gamma   90.00
#
_symmetry.space_group_name_H-M   'P 1'
#
loop_
_entity.id
_entity.type
_entity.pdbx_description
1 polymer ?
#
loop_
_entity_poly.entity_id
_entity_poly.type
_entity_poly.pdbx_seq_one_letter_code
_entity_poly.pdbx_strand_id
1 'polypeptide(L)' 'MSDLPPERVKPSFPFNRVGLDFSGPLYVKDEHRPAQKAYICLFTCMVTRAVHLEVVFVMTTISFLAALRRFIARRGRPS' A
#
# COMPACT_ATOMS: atom_id res chain seq x y z
N MET A 1 -17.74 18.63 -14.68
CA MET A 1 -16.77 17.84 -13.88
C MET A 1 -17.56 17.13 -12.80
N SER A 2 -17.36 15.84 -12.59
CA SER A 2 -18.00 15.10 -11.51
C SER A 2 -17.38 15.45 -10.16
N ASP A 3 -18.16 15.37 -9.10
CA ASP A 3 -17.65 15.56 -7.74
C ASP A 3 -16.61 14.50 -7.38
N LEU A 4 -15.62 14.91 -6.57
CA LEU A 4 -14.63 13.99 -6.03
C LEU A 4 -15.24 13.17 -4.88
N PRO A 5 -14.73 11.94 -4.64
CA PRO A 5 -15.14 11.15 -3.48
C PRO A 5 -14.91 11.92 -2.17
N PRO A 6 -15.83 11.80 -1.19
CA PRO A 6 -15.75 12.51 0.08
C PRO A 6 -14.45 12.25 0.84
N GLU A 7 -13.82 11.09 0.65
CA GLU A 7 -12.54 10.69 1.25
C GLU A 7 -11.38 11.59 0.83
N ARG A 8 -11.49 12.29 -0.31
CA ARG A 8 -10.47 13.20 -0.83
C ARG A 8 -10.71 14.66 -0.50
N VAL A 9 -11.92 15.01 -0.05
CA VAL A 9 -12.32 16.41 0.18
C VAL A 9 -12.66 16.71 1.63
N LYS A 10 -13.03 15.71 2.44
CA LYS A 10 -13.26 15.87 3.88
C LYS A 10 -11.92 15.85 4.63
N PRO A 11 -11.63 16.87 5.46
CA PRO A 11 -10.44 16.87 6.31
C PRO A 11 -10.37 15.61 7.20
N SER A 12 -9.21 14.98 7.26
CA SER A 12 -8.95 13.84 8.13
C SER A 12 -7.45 13.73 8.44
N PHE A 13 -7.07 12.93 9.43
CA PHE A 13 -5.66 12.68 9.71
C PHE A 13 -4.99 11.92 8.56
N PRO A 14 -3.68 12.11 8.33
CA PRO A 14 -2.93 11.34 7.34
C PRO A 14 -3.11 9.83 7.54
N PHE A 15 -3.22 9.09 6.45
CA PHE A 15 -3.46 7.63 6.40
C PHE A 15 -4.76 7.14 7.07
N ASN A 16 -5.67 8.03 7.46
CA ASN A 16 -6.96 7.60 7.99
C ASN A 16 -7.93 7.13 6.91
N ARG A 17 -7.85 7.72 5.71
CA ARG A 17 -8.52 7.26 4.49
C ARG A 17 -7.47 6.82 3.48
N VAL A 18 -7.53 5.55 3.06
CA VAL A 18 -6.48 4.91 2.26
C VAL A 18 -7.09 4.14 1.10
N GLY A 19 -6.57 4.36 -0.11
CA GLY A 19 -6.78 3.46 -1.23
C GLY A 19 -5.74 2.35 -1.23
N LEU A 20 -6.16 1.17 -1.63
CA LEU A 20 -5.31 -0.01 -1.73
C LEU A 20 -5.17 -0.40 -3.20
N ASP A 21 -3.95 -0.70 -3.63
CA ASP A 21 -3.67 -1.25 -4.95
C ASP A 21 -2.42 -2.13 -4.92
N PHE A 22 -2.13 -2.83 -6.02
CA PHE A 22 -0.90 -3.58 -6.21
C PHE A 22 -0.21 -3.21 -7.52
N SER A 23 1.11 -3.09 -7.47
CA SER A 23 1.95 -2.95 -8.66
C SER A 23 2.84 -4.18 -8.84
N GLY A 24 2.99 -4.65 -10.08
CA GLY A 24 3.91 -5.75 -10.42
C GLY A 24 3.55 -6.48 -11.71
N PRO A 25 4.26 -7.57 -12.02
CA PRO A 25 5.41 -8.11 -11.29
C PRO A 25 6.70 -7.31 -11.52
N LEU A 26 7.46 -7.07 -10.45
CA LEU A 26 8.82 -6.53 -10.47
C LEU A 26 9.81 -7.64 -10.12
N TYR A 27 11.08 -7.47 -10.49
CA TYR A 27 12.15 -8.39 -10.11
C TYR A 27 13.12 -7.68 -9.17
N VAL A 28 13.15 -8.13 -7.92
CA VAL A 28 14.04 -7.60 -6.89
C VAL A 28 15.37 -8.33 -7.00
N LYS A 29 16.44 -7.57 -7.27
CA LYS A 29 17.81 -8.09 -7.28
C LYS A 29 18.27 -8.32 -5.84
N ASP A 30 18.86 -9.47 -5.61
CA ASP A 30 19.60 -9.82 -4.42
C ASP A 30 21.06 -10.04 -4.85
N GLU A 31 22.03 -9.65 -4.03
CA GLU A 31 23.45 -9.79 -4.35
C GLU A 31 23.87 -11.27 -4.42
N HIS A 32 23.22 -12.12 -3.62
CA HIS A 32 23.58 -13.52 -3.46
C HIS A 32 22.55 -14.50 -4.04
N ARG A 33 21.44 -14.00 -4.57
CA ARG A 33 20.36 -14.83 -5.11
C ARG A 33 19.89 -14.33 -6.47
N PRO A 34 19.41 -15.24 -7.35
CA PRO A 34 18.73 -14.83 -8.56
C PRO A 34 17.60 -13.85 -8.25
N ALA A 35 17.37 -12.90 -9.16
CA ALA A 35 16.33 -11.90 -8.98
C ALA A 35 14.98 -12.57 -8.75
N GLN A 36 14.25 -12.13 -7.73
CA GLN A 36 13.00 -12.75 -7.30
C GLN A 36 11.82 -11.89 -7.72
N LYS A 37 10.75 -12.54 -8.20
CA LYS A 37 9.50 -11.86 -8.50
C LYS A 37 8.90 -11.29 -7.22
N ALA A 38 8.52 -10.02 -7.27
CA ALA A 38 7.83 -9.33 -6.19
C ALA A 38 6.71 -8.43 -6.74
N TYR A 39 5.81 -8.08 -5.83
CA TYR A 39 4.75 -7.13 -6.02
C TYR A 39 4.89 -6.05 -4.94
N ILE A 40 4.38 -4.87 -5.22
CA ILE A 40 4.31 -3.76 -4.27
C ILE A 40 2.85 -3.57 -3.89
N CYS A 41 2.54 -3.76 -2.61
CA CYS A 41 1.27 -3.36 -2.02
C CYS A 41 1.30 -1.85 -1.76
N LEU A 42 0.40 -1.12 -2.39
CA LEU A 42 0.31 0.33 -2.39
C LEU A 42 -0.78 0.77 -1.41
N PHE A 43 -0.41 1.52 -0.39
CA PHE A 43 -1.33 2.20 0.51
C PHE A 43 -1.29 3.70 0.25
N THR A 44 -2.25 4.21 -0.52
CA THR A 44 -2.31 5.62 -0.91
C THR A 44 -3.20 6.40 0.02
N CYS A 45 -2.65 7.38 0.74
CA CYS A 45 -3.42 8.29 1.58
C CYS A 45 -4.29 9.21 0.72
N MET A 46 -5.61 9.16 0.90
CA MET A 46 -6.56 9.97 0.13
C MET A 46 -6.58 11.45 0.55
N VAL A 47 -6.06 11.75 1.75
CA VAL A 47 -5.97 13.10 2.30
C VAL A 47 -4.75 13.84 1.74
N THR A 48 -3.56 13.25 1.86
CA THR A 48 -2.28 13.91 1.54
C THR A 48 -1.67 13.47 0.22
N ARG A 49 -2.23 12.43 -0.42
CA ARG A 49 -1.67 11.73 -1.59
C ARG A 49 -0.32 11.03 -1.34
N ALA A 50 0.11 10.93 -0.08
CA ALA A 50 1.30 10.16 0.29
C ALA A 50 1.07 8.65 0.03
N VAL A 51 2.09 7.95 -0.44
CA VAL A 51 2.02 6.51 -0.71
C VAL A 51 2.95 5.77 0.25
N HIS A 52 2.43 4.74 0.92
CA HIS A 52 3.22 3.79 1.70
C HIS A 52 3.33 2.47 0.92
N LEU A 53 4.56 2.02 0.71
CA LEU A 53 4.87 0.85 -0.11
C LEU A 53 5.26 -0.34 0.78
N GLU A 54 4.68 -1.51 0.53
CA GLU A 54 5.07 -2.76 1.17
C GLU A 54 5.42 -3.81 0.10
N VAL A 55 6.63 -4.37 0.18
CA VAL A 55 7.07 -5.42 -0.75
C VAL A 55 6.45 -6.76 -0.37
N VAL A 56 5.96 -7.50 -1.36
CA VAL A 56 5.32 -8.81 -1.19
C VAL A 56 5.79 -9.75 -2.30
N PHE A 57 6.35 -10.91 -1.95
CA PHE A 57 6.88 -11.86 -2.94
C PHE A 57 5.82 -12.76 -3.60
N VAL A 58 4.64 -12.89 -2.99
CA VAL A 58 3.54 -13.73 -3.51
C VAL A 58 2.21 -13.01 -3.31
N MET A 59 1.35 -13.03 -4.32
CA MET A 59 0.04 -12.38 -4.28
C MET A 59 -1.02 -13.29 -3.64
N THR A 60 -0.87 -13.56 -2.35
CA THR A 60 -1.86 -14.31 -1.55
C THR A 60 -2.47 -13.43 -0.47
N THR A 61 -3.65 -13.82 0.03
CA THR A 61 -4.31 -13.16 1.16
C THR A 61 -3.43 -13.09 2.39
N ILE A 62 -2.68 -14.16 2.70
CA ILE A 62 -1.77 -14.21 3.85
C ILE A 62 -0.66 -13.16 3.71
N SER A 63 -0.06 -13.09 2.52
CA SER A 63 1.00 -12.13 2.23
C SER A 63 0.49 -10.67 2.28
N PHE A 64 -0.73 -10.42 1.80
CA PHE A 64 -1.41 -9.14 1.94
C PHE A 64 -1.68 -8.78 3.41
N LEU A 65 -2.23 -9.70 4.21
CA LEU A 65 -2.50 -9.46 5.63
C LEU A 65 -1.21 -9.13 6.41
N ALA A 66 -0.09 -9.76 6.05
CA ALA A 66 1.21 -9.42 6.61
C ALA A 66 1.63 -7.98 6.23
N ALA A 67 1.42 -7.55 4.98
CA ALA A 67 1.66 -6.18 4.54
C ALA A 67 0.75 -5.17 5.24
N LEU A 68 -0.54 -5.47 5.37
CA LEU A 68 -1.51 -4.64 6.09
C LEU A 68 -1.13 -4.45 7.57
N ARG A 69 -0.68 -5.53 8.24
CA ARG A 69 -0.20 -5.44 9.63
C ARG A 69 1.00 -4.50 9.76
N ARG A 70 1.99 -4.58 8.85
CA ARG A 70 3.15 -3.68 8.83
C ARG A 70 2.75 -2.22 8.57
N PHE A 71 1.81 -2.02 7.64
CA PHE A 71 1.24 -0.70 7.37
C PHE A 71 0.56 -0.13 8.63
N ILE A 72 -0.34 -0.89 9.27
CA ILE A 72 -1.05 -0.46 10.48
C ILE A 72 -0.08 -0.15 11.62
N ALA A 73 0.95 -0.99 11.83
CA ALA A 73 1.96 -0.76 12.86
C ALA A 73 2.74 0.55 12.66
N ARG A 74 2.94 1.01 11.41
CA ARG A 74 3.67 2.23 11.09
C ARG A 74 2.80 3.47 10.95
N ARG A 75 1.58 3.32 10.43
CA ARG A 75 0.70 4.44 10.00
C ARG A 75 -0.60 4.55 10.79
N GLY A 76 -0.88 3.59 11.68
CA GLY A 76 -2.16 3.48 12.36
C GLY A 76 -3.20 2.72 11.54
N ARG A 77 -4.29 2.33 12.20
CA ARG A 77 -5.40 1.63 11.55
C ARG A 77 -6.30 2.65 10.83
N PRO A 78 -6.54 2.49 9.51
CA PRO A 78 -7.52 3.33 8.79
C PRO A 78 -8.93 3.19 9.37
N SER A 79 -9.75 4.22 9.17
CA SER A 79 -11.17 4.29 9.57
C SER A 79 -12.10 4.36 8.38
#